data_AF-Q12WR0-F1
#
_entry.id   AF-Q12WR0-F1
#
_cell.length_a   1.000
_cell.length_b   1.000
_cell.length_c   1.000
_cell.angle_alpha   90.00
_cell.angle_beta   90.00
_cell.angle_gamma   90.00
#
_symmetry.space_group_name_H-M   'P 1'
#
loop_
_entity.id
_entity.type
_entity.pdbx_description
1 polymer ?
#
loop_
_entity_poly.entity_id
_entity_poly.type
_entity_poly.pdbx_seq_one_letter_code
_entity_poly.pdbx_strand_id
1 'polypeptide(L)'
;MNFLQRFLADTRGVDTIPLKMVFYLSIAGIIILMTAFSWNNISPVVDDAHVDKQLEDVALEISSIQNGYVRHISRNYIEGSMAVFDLSLPEHVKYISFGVDPDPDTNGDLTDTAWSVENNTIICSYSEGFKSRVLIDGELIEFRKGMSNVGDDWIVDDNSSALGYDKGVVLEGPISGEFVFELVFVEGEGKYTLSHF
;
A
#
# COMPACT_ATOMS: atom_id res chain seq x y z
N MET A 1 -30.96 -69.34 0.02
CA MET A 1 -29.96 -68.56 -0.73
C MET A 1 -30.00 -67.14 -0.19
N ASN A 2 -28.96 -66.71 0.50
CA ASN A 2 -28.99 -65.53 1.37
C ASN A 2 -28.92 -64.22 0.56
N PHE A 3 -29.58 -63.17 1.04
CA PHE A 3 -29.61 -61.83 0.43
C PHE A 3 -28.21 -61.29 0.05
N LEU A 4 -27.21 -61.58 0.88
CA LEU A 4 -25.79 -61.28 0.65
C LEU A 4 -25.20 -61.96 -0.60
N GLN A 5 -25.57 -63.20 -0.89
CA GLN A 5 -25.11 -63.91 -2.10
C GLN A 5 -25.75 -63.33 -3.36
N ARG A 6 -26.96 -62.78 -3.26
CA ARG A 6 -27.67 -62.17 -4.40
C ARG A 6 -27.14 -60.77 -4.71
N PHE A 7 -26.72 -60.01 -3.70
CA PHE A 7 -26.06 -58.71 -3.85
C PHE A 7 -24.64 -58.83 -4.46
N LEU A 8 -23.88 -59.86 -4.06
CA LEU A 8 -22.55 -60.14 -4.62
C LEU A 8 -22.60 -60.76 -6.03
N ALA A 9 -23.69 -61.44 -6.39
CA ALA A 9 -23.88 -62.03 -7.71
C ALA A 9 -24.51 -61.08 -8.74
N ASP A 10 -24.96 -59.89 -8.31
CA ASP A 10 -25.53 -58.89 -9.21
C ASP A 10 -24.40 -58.10 -9.90
N THR A 11 -23.94 -58.60 -11.03
CA THR A 11 -22.85 -58.03 -11.84
C THR A 11 -23.28 -56.85 -12.71
N ARG A 12 -24.56 -56.43 -12.67
CA ARG A 12 -25.12 -55.39 -13.55
C ARG A 12 -24.57 -53.97 -13.32
N GLY A 13 -23.68 -53.78 -12.34
CA GLY A 13 -23.01 -52.50 -12.06
C GLY A 13 -21.48 -52.54 -12.04
N VAL A 14 -20.85 -53.73 -12.13
CA VAL A 14 -19.40 -53.89 -11.88
C VAL A 14 -18.55 -53.14 -12.89
N ASP A 15 -18.98 -53.05 -14.15
CA ASP A 15 -18.25 -52.32 -15.19
C ASP A 15 -18.61 -50.83 -15.25
N THR A 16 -19.79 -50.44 -14.75
CA THR A 16 -20.28 -49.05 -14.89
C THR A 16 -19.92 -48.16 -13.71
N ILE A 17 -19.76 -48.73 -12.50
CA ILE A 17 -19.41 -47.97 -11.29
C ILE A 17 -17.96 -47.43 -11.35
N PRO A 18 -16.93 -48.22 -11.71
CA PRO A 18 -15.56 -47.72 -11.80
C PRO A 18 -15.40 -46.65 -12.87
N LEU A 19 -16.06 -46.83 -14.02
CA LEU A 19 -16.00 -45.88 -15.14
C LEU A 19 -16.59 -44.51 -14.77
N LYS A 20 -17.74 -44.50 -14.07
CA LYS A 20 -18.35 -43.25 -13.57
C LYS A 20 -17.47 -42.57 -12.53
N MET A 21 -16.82 -43.33 -11.65
CA MET A 21 -15.86 -42.79 -10.68
C MET A 21 -14.71 -42.06 -11.37
N VAL A 22 -14.08 -42.67 -12.38
CA VAL A 22 -13.00 -42.03 -13.14
C VAL A 22 -13.49 -40.75 -13.81
N PHE A 23 -14.69 -40.77 -14.40
CA PHE A 23 -15.27 -39.60 -15.04
C PHE A 23 -15.51 -38.46 -14.04
N TYR A 24 -16.15 -38.72 -12.90
CA TYR A 24 -16.36 -37.70 -11.88
C TYR A 24 -15.05 -37.16 -11.30
N LEU A 25 -14.05 -38.03 -11.11
CA LEU A 25 -12.74 -37.65 -10.60
C LEU A 25 -11.97 -36.79 -11.62
N SER A 26 -12.09 -37.08 -12.92
CA SER A 26 -11.52 -36.24 -13.97
C SER A 26 -12.18 -34.86 -14.03
N ILE A 27 -13.51 -34.78 -13.91
CA ILE A 27 -14.23 -33.50 -13.87
C ILE A 27 -13.83 -32.70 -12.64
N ALA A 28 -13.79 -33.35 -11.46
CA ALA A 28 -13.37 -32.69 -10.23
C ALA A 28 -11.92 -32.17 -10.34
N GLY A 29 -11.02 -32.95 -10.94
CA GLY A 29 -9.64 -32.52 -11.20
C GLY A 29 -9.56 -31.28 -12.09
N ILE A 30 -10.35 -31.24 -13.17
CA ILE A 30 -10.43 -30.08 -14.06
C ILE A 30 -10.96 -28.85 -13.32
N ILE A 31 -12.02 -29.01 -12.52
CA ILE A 31 -12.59 -27.91 -11.74
C ILE A 31 -11.55 -27.34 -10.77
N ILE A 32 -10.84 -28.20 -10.03
CA ILE A 32 -9.80 -27.77 -9.08
C ILE A 32 -8.67 -27.01 -9.81
N LEU A 33 -8.22 -27.52 -10.95
CA LEU A 33 -7.20 -26.86 -11.77
C LEU A 33 -7.66 -25.49 -12.27
N MET A 34 -8.90 -25.39 -12.76
CA MET A 34 -9.46 -24.11 -13.21
C MET A 34 -9.59 -23.13 -12.05
N THR A 35 -10.05 -23.58 -10.87
CA THR A 35 -10.16 -22.72 -9.69
C THR A 35 -8.79 -22.21 -9.25
N ALA A 36 -7.77 -23.06 -9.21
CA ALA A 36 -6.41 -22.66 -8.87
C ALA A 36 -5.84 -21.64 -9.87
N PHE A 37 -6.06 -21.87 -11.18
CA PHE A 37 -5.62 -20.94 -12.21
C PHE A 37 -6.35 -19.60 -12.12
N SER A 38 -7.66 -19.60 -11.89
CA SER A 38 -8.45 -18.38 -11.68
C SER A 38 -7.97 -17.60 -10.45
N TRP A 39 -7.63 -18.28 -9.35
CA TRP A 39 -7.17 -17.61 -8.13
C TRP A 39 -5.87 -16.83 -8.35
N ASN A 40 -4.90 -17.44 -9.05
CA ASN A 40 -3.63 -16.80 -9.36
C ASN A 40 -3.76 -15.56 -10.25
N ASN A 41 -4.83 -15.48 -11.07
CA ASN A 41 -5.10 -14.32 -11.90
C ASN A 41 -5.93 -13.24 -11.17
N ILE A 42 -6.72 -13.61 -10.15
CA ILE A 42 -7.55 -12.68 -9.39
C ILE A 42 -6.77 -12.03 -8.24
N SER A 43 -5.82 -12.74 -7.62
CA SER A 43 -5.03 -12.24 -6.48
C SER A 43 -4.47 -10.83 -6.69
N PRO A 44 -3.72 -10.53 -7.77
CA PRO A 44 -3.14 -9.19 -7.95
C PRO A 44 -4.22 -8.09 -8.03
N VAL A 45 -5.35 -8.35 -8.68
CA VAL A 45 -6.44 -7.38 -8.82
C VAL A 45 -7.11 -7.06 -7.47
N VAL A 46 -7.26 -8.07 -6.61
CA VAL A 46 -7.83 -7.88 -5.27
C VAL A 46 -6.86 -7.14 -4.36
N ASP A 47 -5.56 -7.47 -4.47
CA ASP A 47 -4.51 -6.80 -3.72
C ASP A 47 -4.40 -5.33 -4.12
N ASP A 48 -4.47 -5.01 -5.41
CA ASP A 48 -4.45 -3.62 -5.91
C ASP A 48 -5.65 -2.80 -5.41
N ALA A 49 -6.87 -3.36 -5.46
CA ALA A 49 -8.05 -2.69 -4.93
C ALA A 49 -7.96 -2.46 -3.41
N HIS A 50 -7.26 -3.33 -2.69
CA HIS A 50 -7.00 -3.15 -1.27
C HIS A 50 -5.97 -2.04 -1.02
N VAL A 51 -4.91 -1.98 -1.84
CA VAL A 51 -3.91 -0.91 -1.80
C VAL A 51 -4.54 0.45 -2.09
N ASP A 52 -5.29 0.57 -3.18
CA ASP A 52 -5.95 1.83 -3.56
C ASP A 52 -6.88 2.33 -2.44
N LYS A 53 -7.62 1.42 -1.80
CA LYS A 53 -8.45 1.77 -0.64
C LYS A 53 -7.62 2.25 0.55
N GLN A 54 -6.50 1.59 0.88
CA GLN A 54 -5.60 2.05 1.94
C GLN A 54 -5.07 3.44 1.63
N LEU A 55 -4.70 3.73 0.38
CA LEU A 55 -4.21 5.04 -0.03
C LEU A 55 -5.29 6.13 0.06
N GLU A 56 -6.53 5.81 -0.32
CA GLU A 56 -7.68 6.72 -0.15
C GLU A 56 -7.97 7.01 1.33
N ASP A 57 -7.95 5.98 2.19
CA ASP A 57 -8.12 6.15 3.63
C ASP A 57 -7.00 7.02 4.23
N VAL A 58 -5.75 6.82 3.81
CA VAL A 58 -4.61 7.67 4.19
C VAL A 58 -4.77 9.11 3.70
N ALA A 59 -5.21 9.31 2.46
CA ALA A 59 -5.46 10.65 1.93
C ALA A 59 -6.54 11.38 2.74
N LEU A 60 -7.58 10.67 3.18
CA LEU A 60 -8.62 11.21 4.04
C LEU A 60 -8.08 11.61 5.42
N GLU A 61 -7.29 10.73 6.06
CA GLU A 61 -6.69 11.01 7.38
C GLU A 61 -5.76 12.23 7.32
N ILE A 62 -4.89 12.31 6.32
CA ILE A 62 -4.02 13.47 6.09
C ILE A 62 -4.85 14.73 5.83
N SER A 63 -5.90 14.65 5.00
CA SER A 63 -6.80 15.78 4.74
C SER A 63 -7.49 16.28 6.02
N SER A 64 -7.84 15.36 6.92
CA SER A 64 -8.53 15.69 8.17
C SER A 64 -7.68 16.56 9.10
N ILE A 65 -6.35 16.35 9.14
CA ILE A 65 -5.45 17.10 10.02
C ILE A 65 -5.11 18.49 9.48
N GLN A 66 -5.34 18.78 8.19
CA GLN A 66 -5.01 20.08 7.57
C GLN A 66 -5.70 21.28 8.24
N ASN A 67 -6.90 21.06 8.77
CA ASN A 67 -7.68 22.06 9.51
C ASN A 67 -7.46 22.02 11.03
N GLY A 68 -6.53 21.18 11.48
CA GLY A 68 -6.23 20.93 12.87
C GLY A 68 -5.34 21.99 13.52
N TYR A 69 -4.82 21.63 14.70
CA TYR A 69 -3.85 22.45 15.41
C TYR A 69 -2.47 22.30 14.78
N VAL A 70 -1.73 23.39 14.67
CA VAL A 70 -0.39 23.38 14.05
C VAL A 70 0.67 23.54 15.11
N ARG A 71 1.65 22.62 15.18
CA ARG A 71 2.80 22.77 16.07
C ARG A 71 3.78 23.78 15.50
N HIS A 72 4.14 24.77 16.30
CA HIS A 72 5.25 25.66 15.93
C HIS A 72 6.58 25.00 16.27
N ILE A 73 7.41 24.70 15.28
CA ILE A 73 8.72 24.04 15.52
C ILE A 73 9.64 24.91 16.41
N SER A 74 9.48 26.24 16.38
CA SER A 74 10.21 27.16 17.26
C SER A 74 9.73 27.16 18.73
N ARG A 75 8.63 26.48 19.06
CA ARG A 75 8.03 26.45 20.41
C ARG A 75 7.83 25.00 20.88
N ASN A 76 8.76 24.50 21.69
CA ASN A 76 8.86 23.10 22.17
C ASN A 76 7.79 22.63 23.17
N TYR A 77 6.51 23.01 23.04
CA TYR A 77 5.54 22.72 24.12
C TYR A 77 4.18 22.17 23.69
N ILE A 78 3.85 22.09 22.39
CA ILE A 78 2.54 21.60 21.96
C ILE A 78 2.68 20.78 20.67
N GLU A 79 2.23 19.53 20.73
CA GLU A 79 2.05 18.65 19.56
C GLU A 79 0.97 19.19 18.62
N GLY A 80 1.20 19.06 17.33
CA GLY A 80 0.27 19.40 16.27
C GLY A 80 -0.78 18.32 16.10
N SER A 81 -1.75 18.57 15.23
CA SER A 81 -2.66 17.52 14.79
C SER A 81 -1.88 16.46 14.04
N MET A 82 -2.01 15.22 14.52
CA MET A 82 -1.34 14.05 13.95
C MET A 82 -2.34 13.16 13.24
N ALA A 83 -1.94 12.64 12.09
CA ALA A 83 -2.59 11.56 11.37
C ALA A 83 -1.74 10.31 11.59
N VAL A 84 -2.37 9.26 12.12
CA VAL A 84 -1.73 7.96 12.34
C VAL A 84 -2.48 6.95 11.51
N PHE A 85 -1.75 6.19 10.72
CA PHE A 85 -2.33 5.16 9.88
C PHE A 85 -1.40 3.97 9.73
N ASP A 86 -2.01 2.79 9.63
CA ASP A 86 -1.31 1.54 9.38
C ASP A 86 -1.33 1.24 7.88
N LEU A 87 -0.15 1.01 7.32
CA LEU A 87 -0.01 0.49 5.96
C LEU A 87 0.39 -0.97 6.02
N SER A 88 -0.21 -1.76 5.14
CA SER A 88 0.17 -3.15 4.91
C SER A 88 0.08 -3.42 3.43
N LEU A 89 1.15 -3.08 2.72
CA LEU A 89 1.22 -3.22 1.27
C LEU A 89 1.81 -4.57 0.87
N PRO A 90 1.35 -5.13 -0.26
CA PRO A 90 1.90 -6.35 -0.83
C PRO A 90 3.29 -6.12 -1.46
N GLU A 91 4.07 -7.20 -1.64
CA GLU A 91 5.45 -7.14 -2.11
C GLU A 91 5.64 -6.58 -3.53
N HIS A 92 4.58 -6.55 -4.34
CA HIS A 92 4.64 -5.95 -5.68
C HIS A 92 4.54 -4.42 -5.66
N VAL A 93 4.30 -3.80 -4.52
CA VAL A 93 4.46 -2.34 -4.35
C VAL A 93 5.93 -2.03 -4.11
N LYS A 94 6.49 -1.14 -4.93
CA LYS A 94 7.90 -0.77 -4.90
C LYS A 94 8.16 0.39 -3.93
N TYR A 95 7.35 1.44 -4.04
CA TYR A 95 7.43 2.59 -3.17
C TYR A 95 6.07 3.30 -3.05
N ILE A 96 5.88 4.01 -1.95
CA ILE A 96 4.88 5.06 -1.81
C ILE A 96 5.62 6.38 -1.62
N SER A 97 5.16 7.44 -2.28
CA SER A 97 5.64 8.79 -2.05
C SER A 97 4.51 9.78 -1.76
N PHE A 98 4.82 10.76 -0.92
CA PHE A 98 3.92 11.83 -0.50
C PHE A 98 4.48 13.17 -0.97
N GLY A 99 3.72 13.83 -1.83
CA GLY A 99 4.00 15.15 -2.40
C GLY A 99 5.14 15.28 -3.39
N VAL A 100 5.76 14.17 -3.76
CA VAL A 100 6.82 14.09 -4.76
C VAL A 100 6.67 12.84 -5.62
N ASP A 101 7.09 12.93 -6.88
CA ASP A 101 7.42 11.77 -7.71
C ASP A 101 8.94 11.55 -7.68
N PRO A 102 9.42 10.48 -7.03
CA PRO A 102 10.85 10.20 -6.94
C PRO A 102 11.44 9.54 -8.19
N ASP A 103 10.62 9.18 -9.18
CA ASP A 103 11.03 8.49 -10.41
C ASP A 103 10.36 9.12 -11.65
N PRO A 104 10.51 10.43 -11.92
CA PRO A 104 9.73 11.12 -12.94
C PRO A 104 9.95 10.57 -14.36
N ASP A 105 11.08 9.92 -14.64
CA ASP A 105 11.37 9.27 -15.92
C ASP A 105 10.96 7.79 -15.98
N THR A 106 10.46 7.23 -14.87
CA THR A 106 9.91 5.87 -14.75
C THR A 106 10.93 4.79 -15.12
N ASN A 107 12.19 5.00 -14.73
CA ASN A 107 13.28 4.07 -14.97
C ASN A 107 13.48 3.12 -13.78
N GLY A 108 12.89 3.45 -12.63
CA GLY A 108 12.92 2.66 -11.40
C GLY A 108 14.16 2.88 -10.50
N ASP A 109 15.01 3.84 -10.80
CA ASP A 109 16.11 4.29 -9.94
C ASP A 109 15.68 5.60 -9.27
N LEU A 110 15.50 5.59 -7.94
CA LEU A 110 15.06 6.77 -7.20
C LEU A 110 16.22 7.74 -6.90
N THR A 111 17.44 7.38 -7.31
CA THR A 111 18.67 8.08 -6.92
C THR A 111 19.31 8.88 -8.05
N ASP A 112 18.89 8.67 -9.30
CA ASP A 112 19.54 9.22 -10.47
C ASP A 112 18.89 10.52 -11.00
N THR A 113 17.62 10.75 -10.64
CA THR A 113 16.81 11.87 -11.08
C THR A 113 16.34 12.71 -9.91
N ALA A 114 16.19 14.02 -10.17
CA ALA A 114 15.66 14.94 -9.18
C ALA A 114 14.16 14.67 -8.99
N TRP A 115 13.71 14.65 -7.74
CA TRP A 115 12.31 14.43 -7.40
C TRP A 115 11.44 15.58 -7.93
N SER A 116 10.32 15.22 -8.57
CA SER A 116 9.35 16.17 -9.07
C SER A 116 8.31 16.46 -8.00
N VAL A 117 8.09 17.72 -7.62
CA VAL A 117 7.13 18.08 -6.59
C VAL A 117 5.69 18.00 -7.14
N GLU A 118 4.85 17.17 -6.53
CA GLU A 118 3.43 16.98 -6.86
C GLU A 118 2.47 17.42 -5.73
N ASN A 119 2.99 17.96 -4.61
CA ASN A 119 2.27 18.57 -3.48
C ASN A 119 1.25 17.64 -2.78
N ASN A 120 -0.06 17.86 -2.96
CA ASN A 120 -1.11 17.08 -2.31
C ASN A 120 -1.38 15.77 -3.06
N THR A 121 -0.34 15.00 -3.34
CA THR A 121 -0.47 13.75 -4.12
C THR A 121 0.26 12.64 -3.41
N ILE A 122 -0.40 11.50 -3.27
CA ILE A 122 0.20 10.23 -2.88
C ILE A 122 0.43 9.43 -4.16
N ILE A 123 1.65 8.98 -4.39
CA ILE A 123 2.00 8.17 -5.55
C ILE A 123 2.38 6.78 -5.06
N CYS A 124 1.76 5.76 -5.63
CA CYS A 124 2.11 4.37 -5.39
C CYS A 124 2.66 3.78 -6.68
N SER A 125 3.88 3.26 -6.64
CA SER A 125 4.51 2.60 -7.78
C SER A 125 4.56 1.09 -7.57
N TYR A 126 4.19 0.38 -8.62
CA TYR A 126 4.17 -1.08 -8.66
C TYR A 126 5.39 -1.62 -9.40
N SER A 127 5.79 -2.85 -9.09
CA SER A 127 6.92 -3.55 -9.72
C SER A 127 6.77 -3.72 -11.23
N GLU A 128 5.54 -3.65 -11.73
CA GLU A 128 5.21 -3.73 -13.16
C GLU A 128 5.48 -2.43 -13.93
N GLY A 129 5.89 -1.36 -13.24
CA GLY A 129 6.19 -0.04 -13.82
C GLY A 129 4.97 0.89 -13.93
N PHE A 130 3.81 0.47 -13.43
CA PHE A 130 2.63 1.34 -13.31
C PHE A 130 2.72 2.20 -12.04
N LYS A 131 2.11 3.39 -12.09
CA LYS A 131 1.95 4.29 -10.94
C LYS A 131 0.50 4.69 -10.75
N SER A 132 -0.04 4.46 -9.57
CA SER A 132 -1.31 5.02 -9.12
C SER A 132 -1.07 6.36 -8.42
N ARG A 133 -2.01 7.30 -8.56
CA ARG A 133 -1.95 8.62 -7.92
C ARG A 133 -3.27 8.89 -7.21
N VAL A 134 -3.18 9.23 -5.94
CA VAL A 134 -4.32 9.65 -5.11
C VAL A 134 -4.11 11.11 -4.72
N LEU A 135 -5.10 11.95 -5.03
CA LEU A 135 -5.06 13.35 -4.62
C LEU A 135 -5.59 13.51 -3.20
N ILE A 136 -4.91 14.34 -2.42
CA ILE A 136 -5.32 14.72 -1.07
C ILE A 136 -6.12 16.02 -1.19
N ASP A 137 -7.41 15.94 -0.91
CA ASP A 137 -8.29 17.11 -0.92
C ASP A 137 -7.90 18.11 0.19
N GLY A 138 -8.08 19.40 -0.08
CA GLY A 138 -7.95 20.47 0.92
C GLY A 138 -6.93 21.57 0.59
N GLU A 139 -6.26 22.10 1.62
CA GLU A 139 -5.23 23.13 1.47
C GLU A 139 -3.94 22.51 0.91
N LEU A 140 -3.25 23.23 0.04
CA LEU A 140 -1.97 22.78 -0.52
C LEU A 140 -0.89 22.91 0.56
N ILE A 141 -0.52 21.79 1.16
CA ILE A 141 0.46 21.71 2.25
C ILE A 141 1.59 20.79 1.81
N GLU A 142 2.82 21.30 1.84
CA GLU A 142 3.99 20.53 1.43
C GLU A 142 4.34 19.45 2.46
N PHE A 143 4.82 18.32 1.98
CA PHE A 143 5.34 17.24 2.81
C PHE A 143 6.81 17.45 3.08
N ARG A 144 7.24 17.18 4.32
CA ARG A 144 8.64 17.22 4.72
C ARG A 144 8.98 15.99 5.52
N LYS A 145 10.19 15.47 5.30
CA LYS A 145 10.72 14.40 6.12
C LYS A 145 11.09 14.93 7.49
N GLY A 146 10.62 14.26 8.55
CA GLY A 146 11.05 14.54 9.91
C GLY A 146 12.31 13.78 10.29
N MET A 147 13.07 14.38 11.21
CA MET A 147 14.22 13.76 11.86
C MET A 147 14.02 13.87 13.38
N SER A 148 14.22 12.75 14.08
CA SER A 148 14.17 12.72 15.54
C SER A 148 15.39 13.44 16.13
N ASN A 149 15.16 14.45 16.97
CA ASN A 149 16.18 15.13 17.74
C ASN A 149 16.31 14.51 19.14
N VAL A 150 17.40 14.85 19.85
CA VAL A 150 17.64 14.40 21.23
C VAL A 150 16.53 14.93 22.15
N GLY A 151 15.59 14.06 22.55
CA GLY A 151 14.50 14.41 23.47
C GLY A 151 13.09 14.10 22.99
N ASP A 152 12.92 13.27 21.95
CA ASP A 152 11.61 12.93 21.34
C ASP A 152 10.95 14.07 20.54
N ASP A 153 11.70 15.16 20.32
CA ASP A 153 11.29 16.27 19.49
C ASP A 153 11.57 15.95 18.00
N TRP A 154 10.53 15.94 17.16
CA TRP A 154 10.67 15.82 15.72
C TRP A 154 10.88 17.19 15.07
N ILE A 155 11.89 17.30 14.21
CA ILE A 155 12.21 18.53 13.46
C ILE A 155 12.24 18.22 11.96
N VAL A 156 12.14 19.26 11.12
CA VAL A 156 12.32 19.12 9.67
C VAL A 156 13.75 18.68 9.37
N ASP A 157 13.89 17.66 8.53
CA ASP A 157 15.17 17.24 8.00
C ASP A 157 15.67 18.27 6.98
N ASP A 158 16.62 19.12 7.40
CA ASP A 158 17.23 20.18 6.58
C ASP A 158 18.39 19.65 5.71
N ASN A 159 18.38 18.36 5.38
CA ASN A 159 19.37 17.77 4.51
C ASN A 159 19.03 18.08 3.05
N SER A 160 19.11 19.37 2.71
CA SER A 160 18.79 19.91 1.39
C SER A 160 19.64 19.20 0.33
N SER A 161 19.01 18.37 -0.48
CA SER A 161 19.67 17.65 -1.58
C SER A 161 19.45 18.43 -2.88
N ALA A 162 20.45 18.46 -3.75
CA ALA A 162 20.27 18.98 -5.12
C ALA A 162 19.17 18.22 -5.89
N LEU A 163 18.87 17.00 -5.45
CA LEU A 163 17.83 16.12 -6.00
C LEU A 163 16.46 16.31 -5.33
N GLY A 164 16.33 17.18 -4.32
CA GLY A 164 15.05 17.52 -3.71
C GLY A 164 14.49 16.49 -2.71
N TYR A 165 15.36 15.66 -2.13
CA TYR A 165 14.99 14.62 -1.16
C TYR A 165 14.32 15.14 0.11
N ASP A 166 14.45 16.43 0.38
CA ASP A 166 13.84 17.14 1.49
C ASP A 166 12.38 17.57 1.20
N LYS A 167 11.91 17.52 -0.05
CA LYS A 167 10.63 18.13 -0.49
C LYS A 167 9.41 17.23 -0.41
N GLY A 168 9.58 16.03 0.12
CA GLY A 168 8.52 15.05 0.26
C GLY A 168 8.98 13.86 1.08
N VAL A 169 8.14 12.84 1.13
CA VAL A 169 8.40 11.63 1.92
C VAL A 169 8.27 10.42 1.01
N VAL A 170 9.26 9.54 1.01
CA VAL A 170 9.28 8.32 0.20
C VAL A 170 9.52 7.12 1.10
N LEU A 171 8.66 6.12 0.96
CA LEU A 171 8.73 4.83 1.64
C LEU A 171 9.13 3.78 0.60
N GLU A 172 10.23 3.07 0.85
CA GLU A 172 10.76 2.04 -0.05
C GLU A 172 10.77 0.66 0.61
N GLY A 173 10.62 -0.39 -0.19
CA GLY A 173 10.71 -1.78 0.27
C GLY A 173 9.38 -2.35 0.74
N PRO A 174 9.37 -3.40 1.58
CA PRO A 174 8.12 -3.93 2.14
C PRO A 174 7.53 -2.90 3.10
N ILE A 175 6.46 -2.22 2.68
CA ILE A 175 5.79 -1.18 3.45
C ILE A 175 4.76 -1.84 4.35
N SER A 176 5.15 -2.09 5.60
CA SER A 176 4.26 -2.58 6.65
C SER A 176 4.59 -1.92 7.98
N GLY A 177 3.60 -1.30 8.62
CA GLY A 177 3.78 -0.65 9.91
C GLY A 177 2.86 0.55 10.11
N GLU A 178 3.02 1.17 11.27
CA GLU A 178 2.36 2.42 11.64
C GLU A 178 3.19 3.60 11.13
N PHE A 179 2.54 4.52 10.44
CA PHE A 179 3.15 5.75 9.94
C PHE A 179 2.41 6.95 10.53
N VAL A 180 3.20 7.92 11.02
CA VAL A 180 2.68 9.10 11.69
C VAL A 180 3.07 10.34 10.91
N PHE A 181 2.11 11.22 10.67
CA PHE A 181 2.31 12.54 10.10
C PHE A 181 1.75 13.61 11.02
N GLU A 182 2.48 14.71 11.19
CA GLU A 182 2.09 15.83 12.05
C GLU A 182 1.99 17.13 11.25
N LEU A 183 0.99 17.95 11.54
CA LEU A 183 0.89 19.30 11.00
C LEU A 183 1.76 20.28 11.79
N VAL A 184 2.78 20.83 11.14
CA VAL A 184 3.78 21.73 11.73
C VAL A 184 3.86 23.07 11.01
N PHE A 185 4.30 24.11 11.71
CA PHE A 185 4.55 25.45 11.20
C PHE A 185 5.99 25.84 11.44
N VAL A 186 6.67 26.21 10.36
CA VAL A 186 8.03 26.74 10.37
C VAL A 186 7.95 28.25 10.15
N GLU A 187 8.51 29.01 11.08
CA GLU A 187 8.49 30.47 11.03
C GLU A 187 9.26 30.99 9.82
N GLY A 188 8.57 31.72 8.95
CA GLY A 188 9.14 32.25 7.70
C GLY A 188 8.95 31.36 6.47
N GLU A 189 8.54 30.10 6.65
CA GLU A 189 8.40 29.12 5.56
C GLU A 189 6.93 28.69 5.34
N GLY A 190 6.17 28.45 6.42
CA GLY A 190 4.75 28.13 6.34
C GLY A 190 4.34 26.85 7.05
N LYS A 191 3.23 26.26 6.62
CA LYS A 191 2.69 24.99 7.15
C LYS A 191 3.24 23.81 6.35
N TYR A 192 3.56 22.72 7.04
CA TYR A 192 4.07 21.48 6.48
C TYR A 192 3.43 20.27 7.14
N THR A 193 3.34 19.18 6.39
CA THR A 193 3.00 17.85 6.93
C THR A 193 4.31 17.08 7.14
N LEU A 194 4.69 16.84 8.39
CA LEU A 194 5.97 16.26 8.81
C LEU A 194 5.83 14.77 9.08
N SER A 195 6.73 13.93 8.56
CA SER A 195 6.74 12.48 8.87
C SER A 195 7.47 12.15 10.16
N HIS A 196 6.94 11.22 10.96
CA HIS A 196 7.51 10.76 12.24
C HIS A 196 7.81 9.24 12.19
N PHE A 197 8.88 8.83 11.51
CA PHE A 197 9.37 7.44 11.48
C PHE A 197 10.81 7.34 10.95
#